data_AF-A0A8T5RIH5-F1
#
_entry.id   AF-A0A8T5RIH5-F1
#
_cell.length_a   1.000
_cell.length_b   1.000
_cell.length_c   1.000
_cell.angle_alpha   90.00
_cell.angle_beta   90.00
_cell.angle_gamma   90.00
#
_symmetry.space_group_name_H-M   'P 1'
#
loop_
_entity.id
_entity.type
_entity.pdbx_description
1 polymer ?
#
loop_
_entity_poly.entity_id
_entity_poly.type
_entity_poly.pdbx_seq_one_letter_code
_entity_poly.pdbx_strand_id
1 'polypeptide(L)'
;MNRSRKEELELIRKKIIDAIRFSERYWMIYRKNTFGFSTILDLNYKKSFIEVLLFTNKDVLNRGVPLIQINTPIETEVDFNAILVDPDFDDDGLISPRKIIERINKLINQEFEYHVNVLNDEIDLVNEEFENYPINDIPFFRKIIIYFPNFKINLKVNFEIYPLKPTIYFSKSLLKIIRLDKFQNTRIIKSWNELNPPHIVDLINRLIKLIIKRLKIKEYYKNYQHLLLDNILIGKDIDKIFFKIHRGQSIGILYEGNTKESNEIVNIKTLFKVISGESRVFSGVISIFGKFLQFTNKKDLAGIIHIPDQIESKINNMKIKKAVKYNFKIIPKISKKKIELRKKEYKNKIIRSKNKWILKNPISKGFSILQKINKNREFTEKVLEVTGLLGKKNFKVSELKSLDLLLLSIARALIQSPKIIMFSIPQGLLSRLEYERLNKYLEIIKKKFHNAIIIHGPEIVVSKCEKIVTITGKKADSGTMKELIKKIPQSGELISIELNYPNQKDLDELHQIESAIIIEERKNEKYKLFPKEDPINLIKKIIHIFGPNLQSFRLYKASLHEFVEFLRLS
;
A
#
# COMPACT_ATOMS: atom_id res chain seq x y z
N MET A 1 -18.94 -49.77 -28.61
CA MET A 1 -20.23 -49.77 -29.35
C MET A 1 -20.10 -48.84 -30.55
N ASN A 2 -20.40 -49.31 -31.76
CA ASN A 2 -20.36 -48.49 -32.98
C ASN A 2 -21.60 -47.56 -33.04
N ARG A 3 -21.56 -46.42 -32.33
CA ARG A 3 -22.62 -45.41 -32.40
C ARG A 3 -22.67 -44.78 -33.79
N SER A 4 -23.84 -44.34 -34.26
CA SER A 4 -23.93 -43.56 -35.49
C SER A 4 -23.43 -42.12 -35.26
N ARG A 5 -22.98 -41.40 -36.32
CA ARG A 5 -22.54 -40.00 -36.18
C ARG A 5 -23.65 -39.12 -35.60
N LYS A 6 -24.90 -39.40 -35.99
CA LYS A 6 -26.10 -38.70 -35.52
C LYS A 6 -26.34 -38.93 -34.02
N GLU A 7 -26.14 -40.16 -33.53
CA GLU A 7 -26.22 -40.48 -32.11
C GLU A 7 -25.12 -39.78 -31.30
N GLU A 8 -23.87 -39.80 -31.77
CA GLU A 8 -22.77 -39.10 -31.10
C GLU A 8 -23.01 -37.59 -31.03
N LEU A 9 -23.52 -36.97 -32.11
CA LEU A 9 -23.87 -35.56 -32.13
C LEU A 9 -24.99 -35.20 -31.14
N GLU A 10 -26.06 -36.00 -31.06
CA GLU A 10 -27.13 -35.74 -30.11
C GLU A 10 -26.69 -35.94 -28.65
N LEU A 11 -25.79 -36.89 -28.39
CA LEU A 11 -25.20 -37.06 -27.06
C LEU A 11 -24.34 -35.85 -26.68
N ILE A 12 -23.45 -35.39 -27.58
CA ILE A 12 -22.66 -34.17 -27.37
C ILE A 12 -23.58 -32.97 -27.13
N ARG A 13 -24.66 -32.82 -27.92
CA ARG A 13 -25.64 -31.74 -27.73
C ARG A 13 -26.26 -31.74 -26.34
N LYS A 14 -26.73 -32.90 -25.87
CA LYS A 14 -27.30 -33.05 -24.52
C LYS A 14 -26.27 -32.72 -23.44
N LYS A 15 -25.04 -33.25 -23.56
CA LYS A 15 -23.95 -32.96 -22.63
C LYS A 15 -23.60 -31.47 -22.58
N ILE A 16 -23.60 -30.77 -23.71
CA ILE A 16 -23.37 -29.31 -23.74
C ILE A 16 -24.50 -28.60 -23.01
N ILE A 17 -25.77 -28.94 -23.30
CA ILE A 17 -26.93 -28.34 -22.62
C ILE A 17 -26.83 -28.54 -21.11
N ASP A 18 -26.50 -29.74 -20.66
CA ASP A 18 -26.35 -30.05 -19.24
C ASP A 18 -25.19 -29.28 -18.60
N ALA A 19 -24.06 -29.15 -19.30
CA ALA A 19 -22.90 -28.41 -18.81
C ALA A 19 -23.14 -26.89 -18.71
N ILE A 20 -23.83 -26.29 -19.70
CA ILE A 20 -24.10 -24.84 -19.69
C ILE A 20 -25.32 -24.47 -18.83
N ARG A 21 -26.22 -25.42 -18.51
CA ARG A 21 -27.43 -25.16 -17.72
C ARG A 21 -27.14 -24.48 -16.38
N PHE A 22 -25.96 -24.75 -15.81
CA PHE A 22 -25.51 -24.17 -14.53
C PHE A 22 -24.50 -23.03 -14.69
N SER A 23 -24.27 -22.56 -15.93
CA SER A 23 -23.31 -21.50 -16.19
C SER A 23 -23.95 -20.33 -16.92
N GLU A 24 -24.00 -19.17 -16.27
CA GLU A 24 -24.51 -17.93 -16.86
C GLU A 24 -23.60 -17.35 -17.96
N ARG A 25 -22.40 -17.92 -18.14
CA ARG A 25 -21.34 -17.36 -19.00
C ARG A 25 -21.19 -18.07 -20.34
N TYR A 26 -21.88 -19.19 -20.53
CA TYR A 26 -21.74 -20.02 -21.72
C TYR A 26 -23.07 -20.19 -22.44
N TRP A 27 -23.01 -20.22 -23.77
CA TRP A 27 -24.17 -20.58 -24.60
C TRP A 27 -23.75 -21.58 -25.67
N MET A 28 -24.70 -22.41 -26.08
CA MET A 28 -24.49 -23.40 -27.13
C MET A 28 -24.40 -22.71 -28.50
N ILE A 29 -23.52 -23.22 -29.35
CA ILE A 29 -23.39 -22.82 -30.75
C ILE A 29 -23.46 -24.05 -31.67
N TYR A 30 -23.77 -23.83 -32.95
CA TYR A 30 -23.70 -24.85 -33.98
C TYR A 30 -22.97 -24.29 -35.19
N ARG A 31 -21.80 -24.84 -35.52
CA ARG A 31 -20.94 -24.43 -36.64
C ARG A 31 -20.19 -25.64 -37.20
N LYS A 32 -19.77 -25.58 -38.47
CA LYS A 32 -19.01 -26.65 -39.15
C LYS A 32 -19.65 -28.05 -39.07
N ASN A 33 -20.98 -28.10 -38.99
CA ASN A 33 -21.78 -29.32 -38.82
C ASN A 33 -21.50 -30.07 -37.51
N THR A 34 -21.16 -29.34 -36.44
CA THR A 34 -21.06 -29.87 -35.09
C THR A 34 -21.57 -28.88 -34.03
N PHE A 35 -21.84 -29.39 -32.83
CA PHE A 35 -22.20 -28.59 -31.67
C PHE A 35 -20.96 -28.11 -30.91
N GLY A 36 -21.12 -26.98 -30.26
CA GLY A 36 -20.10 -26.39 -29.42
C GLY A 36 -20.71 -25.47 -28.38
N PHE A 37 -19.85 -24.75 -27.68
CA PHE A 37 -20.25 -23.67 -26.79
C PHE A 37 -19.34 -22.47 -26.97
N SER A 38 -19.81 -21.31 -26.54
CA SER A 38 -19.03 -20.07 -26.55
C SER A 38 -19.12 -19.37 -25.21
N THR A 39 -18.11 -18.55 -24.92
CA THR A 39 -18.11 -17.61 -23.80
C THR A 39 -17.43 -16.30 -24.19
N ILE A 40 -17.72 -15.24 -23.45
CA ILE A 40 -16.99 -13.97 -23.52
C ILE A 40 -16.08 -13.90 -22.29
N LEU A 41 -14.78 -13.89 -22.55
CA LEU A 41 -13.78 -13.48 -21.58
C LEU A 41 -13.80 -11.95 -21.52
N ASP A 42 -14.43 -11.41 -20.48
CA ASP A 42 -14.52 -9.96 -20.24
C ASP A 42 -13.40 -9.52 -19.30
N LEU A 43 -12.22 -9.24 -19.87
CA LEU A 43 -11.16 -8.55 -19.14
C LEU A 43 -11.43 -7.05 -19.22
N ASN A 44 -11.09 -6.30 -18.18
CA ASN A 44 -11.31 -4.84 -18.13
C ASN A 44 -10.73 -4.09 -19.33
N TYR A 45 -9.71 -4.66 -19.97
CA TYR A 45 -8.99 -4.08 -21.11
C TYR A 45 -9.24 -4.80 -22.44
N LYS A 46 -9.90 -5.98 -22.44
CA LYS A 46 -10.09 -6.79 -23.63
C LYS A 46 -11.30 -7.71 -23.48
N LYS A 47 -12.23 -7.64 -24.43
CA LYS A 47 -13.28 -8.65 -24.59
C LYS A 47 -12.80 -9.67 -25.61
N SER A 48 -12.61 -10.90 -25.17
CA SER A 48 -12.24 -11.99 -26.06
C SER A 48 -13.40 -12.96 -26.17
N PHE A 49 -13.74 -13.28 -27.41
CA PHE A 49 -14.78 -14.26 -27.71
C PHE A 49 -14.11 -15.61 -27.91
N ILE A 50 -14.50 -16.58 -27.09
CA ILE A 50 -13.96 -17.94 -27.14
C ILE A 50 -15.07 -18.84 -27.67
N GLU A 51 -14.83 -19.50 -28.80
CA GLU A 51 -15.67 -20.57 -29.30
C GLU A 51 -14.98 -21.90 -29.12
N VAL A 52 -15.73 -22.93 -28.71
CA VAL A 52 -15.24 -24.29 -28.61
C VAL A 52 -16.18 -25.19 -29.39
N LEU A 53 -15.68 -25.81 -30.44
CA LEU A 53 -16.40 -26.79 -31.26
C LEU A 53 -15.94 -28.19 -30.86
N LEU A 54 -16.90 -29.09 -30.63
CA LEU A 54 -16.64 -30.46 -30.20
C LEU A 54 -17.02 -31.40 -31.35
N PHE A 55 -16.05 -32.14 -31.89
CA PHE A 55 -16.27 -33.06 -33.01
C PHE A 55 -16.49 -34.49 -32.50
N THR A 56 -17.27 -35.27 -33.25
CA THR A 56 -17.51 -36.69 -32.92
C THR A 56 -16.29 -37.55 -33.25
N ASN A 57 -16.16 -38.72 -32.64
CA ASN A 57 -15.09 -39.67 -32.97
C ASN A 57 -15.13 -40.05 -34.46
N LYS A 58 -16.34 -40.14 -35.05
CA LYS A 58 -16.50 -40.34 -36.49
C LYS A 58 -16.07 -39.15 -37.34
N ASP A 59 -16.28 -37.91 -36.88
CA ASP A 59 -15.79 -36.74 -37.61
C ASP A 59 -14.25 -36.76 -37.68
N VAL A 60 -13.58 -37.14 -36.59
CA VAL A 60 -12.12 -37.27 -36.54
C VAL A 60 -11.63 -38.32 -37.54
N LEU A 61 -12.20 -39.53 -37.49
CA LEU A 61 -11.82 -40.63 -38.38
C LEU A 61 -12.11 -40.34 -39.86
N ASN A 62 -13.26 -39.72 -40.16
CA ASN A 62 -13.72 -39.54 -41.54
C ASN A 62 -13.19 -38.26 -42.20
N ARG A 63 -12.97 -37.19 -41.43
CA ARG A 63 -12.65 -35.86 -41.94
C ARG A 63 -11.25 -35.38 -41.52
N GLY A 64 -10.57 -36.10 -40.63
CA GLY A 64 -9.25 -35.71 -40.11
C GLY A 64 -9.28 -34.42 -39.28
N VAL A 65 -10.44 -34.05 -38.73
CA VAL A 65 -10.59 -32.84 -37.89
C VAL A 65 -10.19 -33.16 -36.44
N PRO A 66 -9.67 -32.19 -35.67
CA PRO A 66 -9.37 -32.41 -34.26
C PRO A 66 -10.67 -32.63 -33.46
N LEU A 67 -10.59 -33.38 -32.36
CA LEU A 67 -11.70 -33.60 -31.43
C LEU A 67 -12.27 -32.29 -30.87
N ILE A 68 -11.40 -31.32 -30.62
CA ILE A 68 -11.76 -29.98 -30.14
C ILE A 68 -11.14 -28.96 -31.08
N GLN A 69 -11.93 -27.96 -31.47
CA GLN A 69 -11.42 -26.75 -32.08
C GLN A 69 -11.81 -25.56 -31.21
N ILE A 70 -10.80 -24.83 -30.73
CA ILE A 70 -11.01 -23.59 -29.99
C ILE A 70 -10.70 -22.42 -30.95
N ASN A 71 -11.69 -21.57 -31.21
CA ASN A 71 -11.47 -20.33 -31.94
C ASN A 71 -11.42 -19.20 -30.92
N THR A 72 -10.30 -18.51 -30.89
CA THR A 72 -10.13 -17.24 -30.20
C THR A 72 -9.65 -16.20 -31.21
N PRO A 73 -9.83 -14.90 -30.94
CA PRO A 73 -9.05 -13.89 -31.66
C PRO A 73 -7.57 -14.21 -31.48
N ILE A 74 -6.76 -14.00 -32.54
CA ILE A 74 -5.34 -14.39 -32.67
C ILE A 74 -4.42 -13.83 -31.55
N GLU A 75 -4.97 -13.02 -30.65
CA GLU A 75 -4.29 -12.32 -29.57
C GLU A 75 -4.84 -12.66 -28.17
N THR A 76 -5.45 -13.82 -27.94
CA THR A 76 -5.79 -14.23 -26.56
C THR A 76 -4.54 -14.72 -25.83
N GLU A 77 -4.24 -14.13 -24.68
CA GLU A 77 -3.09 -14.52 -23.84
C GLU A 77 -3.28 -15.88 -23.15
N VAL A 78 -4.53 -16.35 -23.04
CA VAL A 78 -4.83 -17.66 -22.45
C VAL A 78 -4.37 -18.77 -23.39
N ASP A 79 -3.40 -19.56 -22.94
CA ASP A 79 -2.94 -20.74 -23.67
C ASP A 79 -3.90 -21.93 -23.47
N PHE A 80 -4.64 -22.27 -24.53
CA PHE A 80 -5.55 -23.41 -24.55
C PHE A 80 -4.91 -24.72 -25.07
N ASN A 81 -3.61 -24.74 -25.37
CA ASN A 81 -2.92 -25.92 -25.89
C ASN A 81 -3.11 -27.14 -25.00
N ALA A 82 -3.15 -26.95 -23.68
CA ALA A 82 -3.38 -28.04 -22.73
C ALA A 82 -4.72 -28.77 -22.98
N ILE A 83 -5.76 -28.05 -23.40
CA ILE A 83 -7.08 -28.60 -23.73
C ILE A 83 -7.08 -29.24 -25.12
N LEU A 84 -6.35 -28.64 -26.07
CA LEU A 84 -6.27 -29.14 -27.45
C LEU A 84 -5.47 -30.44 -27.56
N VAL A 85 -4.40 -30.58 -26.77
CA VAL A 85 -3.48 -31.74 -26.80
C VAL A 85 -4.04 -32.94 -26.02
N ASP A 86 -4.69 -32.70 -24.88
CA ASP A 86 -5.24 -33.75 -24.01
C ASP A 86 -6.68 -33.41 -23.60
N PRO A 87 -7.66 -33.68 -24.49
CA PRO A 87 -9.06 -33.34 -24.25
C PRO A 87 -9.69 -34.25 -23.19
N ASP A 88 -10.57 -33.69 -22.36
CA ASP A 88 -11.24 -34.44 -21.30
C ASP A 88 -12.40 -35.31 -21.85
N PHE A 89 -12.49 -36.57 -21.41
CA PHE A 89 -13.54 -37.52 -21.79
C PHE A 89 -14.41 -37.94 -20.59
N ASP A 90 -15.64 -38.38 -20.87
CA ASP A 90 -16.50 -39.09 -19.91
C ASP A 90 -16.40 -40.61 -20.10
N ASP A 91 -17.01 -41.37 -19.20
CA ASP A 91 -17.00 -42.85 -19.20
C ASP A 91 -17.58 -43.48 -20.48
N ASP A 92 -18.35 -42.70 -21.24
CA ASP A 92 -18.94 -43.12 -22.52
C ASP A 92 -18.00 -42.96 -23.73
N GLY A 93 -16.75 -42.55 -23.50
CA GLY A 93 -15.71 -42.38 -24.52
C GLY A 93 -15.92 -41.17 -25.44
N LEU A 94 -16.85 -40.28 -25.10
CA LEU A 94 -17.03 -38.99 -25.77
C LEU A 94 -16.43 -37.87 -24.94
N ILE A 95 -16.06 -36.79 -25.63
CA ILE A 95 -15.57 -35.56 -25.00
C ILE A 95 -16.56 -35.09 -23.93
N SER A 96 -16.03 -34.57 -22.82
CA SER A 96 -16.76 -34.03 -21.68
C SER A 96 -16.82 -32.50 -21.74
N PRO A 97 -17.94 -31.89 -22.19
CA PRO A 97 -18.08 -30.43 -22.25
C PRO A 97 -17.93 -29.80 -20.87
N ARG A 98 -18.38 -30.49 -19.81
CA ARG A 98 -18.30 -30.02 -18.43
C ARG A 98 -16.85 -29.86 -17.97
N LYS A 99 -16.03 -30.92 -18.12
CA LYS A 99 -14.61 -30.88 -17.72
C LYS A 99 -13.84 -29.83 -18.53
N ILE A 100 -14.14 -29.69 -19.83
CA ILE A 100 -13.53 -28.65 -20.68
C ILE A 100 -13.90 -27.25 -20.17
N ILE A 101 -15.17 -26.99 -19.88
CA ILE A 101 -15.61 -25.69 -19.34
C ILE A 101 -14.90 -25.39 -18.02
N GLU A 102 -14.80 -26.37 -17.12
CA GLU A 102 -14.07 -26.24 -15.84
C GLU A 102 -12.59 -25.89 -16.09
N ARG A 103 -11.93 -26.54 -17.05
CA ARG A 103 -10.53 -26.30 -17.40
C ARG A 103 -10.32 -24.95 -18.08
N ILE A 104 -11.21 -24.52 -18.97
CA ILE A 104 -11.20 -23.18 -19.58
C ILE A 104 -11.34 -22.11 -18.49
N ASN A 105 -12.30 -22.28 -17.58
CA ASN A 105 -12.50 -21.34 -16.48
C ASN A 105 -11.25 -21.27 -15.57
N LYS A 106 -10.59 -22.41 -15.32
CA LYS A 106 -9.34 -22.45 -14.57
C LYS A 106 -8.23 -21.66 -15.26
N LEU A 107 -8.02 -21.87 -16.56
CA LEU A 107 -7.01 -21.15 -17.34
C LEU A 107 -7.29 -19.63 -17.39
N ILE A 108 -8.56 -19.25 -17.60
CA ILE A 108 -9.01 -17.85 -17.56
C ILE A 108 -8.71 -17.23 -16.19
N ASN A 109 -9.02 -17.93 -15.10
CA ASN A 109 -8.77 -17.43 -13.75
C ASN A 109 -7.26 -17.27 -13.49
N GLN A 110 -6.44 -18.22 -13.94
CA GLN A 110 -4.98 -18.15 -13.81
C GLN A 110 -4.41 -16.93 -14.56
N GLU A 111 -4.88 -16.67 -15.77
CA GLU A 111 -4.46 -15.49 -16.54
C GLU A 111 -4.90 -14.19 -15.87
N PHE A 112 -6.14 -14.14 -15.36
CA PHE A 112 -6.63 -12.97 -14.63
C PHE A 112 -5.82 -12.71 -13.35
N GLU A 113 -5.52 -13.76 -12.58
CA GLU A 113 -4.68 -13.66 -11.38
C GLU A 113 -3.26 -13.18 -11.73
N TYR A 114 -2.65 -13.74 -12.79
CA TYR A 114 -1.35 -13.29 -13.28
C TYR A 114 -1.36 -11.80 -13.62
N HIS A 115 -2.33 -11.36 -14.41
CA HIS A 115 -2.47 -9.96 -14.80
C HIS A 115 -2.71 -9.03 -13.59
N VAL A 116 -3.57 -9.43 -12.66
CA VAL A 116 -3.81 -8.68 -11.41
C VAL A 116 -2.53 -8.58 -10.59
N ASN A 117 -1.70 -9.63 -10.54
CA ASN A 117 -0.41 -9.60 -9.86
C ASN A 117 0.54 -8.58 -10.50
N VAL A 118 0.66 -8.59 -11.84
CA VAL A 118 1.46 -7.60 -12.57
C VAL A 118 1.01 -6.17 -12.27
N LEU A 119 -0.31 -5.93 -12.26
CA LEU A 119 -0.87 -4.62 -11.92
C LEU A 119 -0.63 -4.22 -10.45
N ASN A 120 -0.67 -5.18 -9.54
CA ASN A 120 -0.37 -4.95 -8.12
C ASN A 120 1.10 -4.62 -7.91
N ASP A 121 2.01 -5.27 -8.64
CA ASP A 121 3.44 -4.96 -8.60
C ASP A 121 3.70 -3.51 -9.06
N GLU A 122 3.03 -3.06 -10.13
CA GLU A 122 3.09 -1.65 -10.55
C GLU A 122 2.54 -0.69 -9.50
N ILE A 123 1.44 -1.06 -8.84
CA ILE A 123 0.89 -0.28 -7.72
C ILE A 123 1.93 -0.16 -6.60
N ASP A 124 2.58 -1.25 -6.23
CA ASP A 124 3.55 -1.29 -5.14
C ASP A 124 4.78 -0.45 -5.47
N LEU A 125 5.34 -0.57 -6.68
CA LEU A 125 6.42 0.31 -7.16
C LEU A 125 6.03 1.80 -7.09
N VAL A 126 4.82 2.15 -7.54
CA VAL A 126 4.32 3.54 -7.47
C VAL A 126 4.10 3.99 -6.02
N ASN A 127 3.63 3.11 -5.14
CA ASN A 127 3.45 3.38 -3.70
C ASN A 127 4.75 3.53 -2.94
N GLU A 128 5.83 2.90 -3.39
CA GLU A 128 7.15 3.08 -2.77
C GLU A 128 7.80 4.40 -3.17
N GLU A 129 7.61 4.81 -4.42
CA GLU A 129 8.30 5.98 -4.97
C GLU A 129 7.52 7.30 -4.83
N PHE A 130 6.19 7.27 -4.88
CA PHE A 130 5.39 8.49 -5.00
C PHE A 130 4.11 8.51 -4.16
N GLU A 131 3.82 9.69 -3.63
CA GLU A 131 2.50 9.98 -3.07
C GLU A 131 1.44 9.88 -4.17
N ASN A 132 0.52 8.94 -4.03
CA ASN A 132 -0.50 8.67 -5.04
C ASN A 132 -1.82 8.21 -4.40
N TYR A 133 -2.91 8.35 -5.15
CA TYR A 133 -4.26 7.97 -4.69
C TYR A 133 -5.08 7.38 -5.85
N PRO A 134 -5.96 6.40 -5.58
CA PRO A 134 -6.90 5.92 -6.59
C PRO A 134 -7.90 7.04 -6.96
N ILE A 135 -8.42 6.97 -8.18
CA ILE A 135 -9.42 7.88 -8.72
C ILE A 135 -10.69 7.08 -8.92
N ASN A 136 -11.81 7.57 -8.38
CA ASN A 136 -13.12 6.90 -8.44
C ASN A 136 -13.06 5.45 -7.92
N ASP A 137 -12.26 5.21 -6.87
CA ASP A 137 -12.05 3.90 -6.26
C ASP A 137 -11.47 2.82 -7.19
N ILE A 138 -10.93 3.22 -8.35
CA ILE A 138 -10.23 2.32 -9.26
C ILE A 138 -8.73 2.26 -8.85
N PRO A 139 -8.20 1.09 -8.43
CA PRO A 139 -6.83 0.96 -7.92
C PRO A 139 -5.76 1.35 -8.94
N PHE A 140 -5.96 0.99 -10.21
CA PHE A 140 -5.00 1.17 -11.29
C PHE A 140 -5.18 2.52 -12.03
N PHE A 141 -6.15 3.35 -11.61
CA PHE A 141 -6.26 4.73 -12.05
C PHE A 141 -5.77 5.68 -10.96
N ARG A 142 -4.50 6.09 -11.06
CA ARG A 142 -3.80 6.80 -9.98
C ARG A 142 -3.64 8.28 -10.26
N LYS A 143 -3.88 9.11 -9.25
CA LYS A 143 -3.42 10.50 -9.18
C LYS A 143 -2.09 10.53 -8.45
N ILE A 144 -1.00 10.75 -9.18
CA ILE A 144 0.35 10.81 -8.65
C ILE A 144 0.76 12.27 -8.38
N ILE A 145 1.37 12.51 -7.22
CA ILE A 145 1.86 13.80 -6.77
C ILE A 145 3.38 13.79 -6.73
N ILE A 146 4.00 14.69 -7.49
CA ILE A 146 5.45 14.82 -7.58
C ILE A 146 5.88 16.12 -6.92
N TYR A 147 6.76 16.02 -5.93
CA TYR A 147 7.31 17.16 -5.23
C TYR A 147 8.62 17.65 -5.86
N PHE A 148 8.77 18.97 -5.84
CA PHE A 148 9.97 19.73 -6.17
C PHE A 148 10.27 20.69 -5.01
N PRO A 149 11.46 21.31 -4.94
CA PRO A 149 11.85 22.23 -3.85
C PRO A 149 10.77 23.19 -3.37
N ASN A 150 10.07 23.82 -4.32
CA ASN A 150 9.22 24.98 -4.07
C ASN A 150 7.77 24.76 -4.53
N PHE A 151 7.49 23.64 -5.19
CA PHE A 151 6.19 23.37 -5.77
C PHE A 151 5.95 21.88 -5.85
N LYS A 152 4.71 21.51 -6.18
CA LYS A 152 4.36 20.16 -6.55
C LYS A 152 3.52 20.18 -7.81
N ILE A 153 3.58 19.11 -8.56
CA ILE A 153 2.72 18.86 -9.70
C ILE A 153 1.93 17.59 -9.42
N ASN A 154 0.90 17.37 -10.21
CA ASN A 154 0.23 16.09 -10.27
C ASN A 154 -0.07 15.71 -11.71
N LEU A 155 -0.13 14.41 -11.93
CA LEU A 155 -0.61 13.76 -13.14
C LEU A 155 -1.60 12.66 -12.74
N LYS A 156 -2.42 12.23 -13.69
CA LYS A 156 -3.20 11.02 -13.56
C LYS A 156 -2.66 9.99 -14.54
N VAL A 157 -2.56 8.74 -14.11
CA VAL A 157 -2.13 7.61 -14.94
C VAL A 157 -3.16 6.51 -14.78
N ASN A 158 -3.83 6.15 -15.87
CA ASN A 158 -4.65 4.94 -15.93
C ASN A 158 -3.80 3.85 -16.57
N PHE A 159 -3.52 2.80 -15.80
CA PHE A 159 -2.78 1.63 -16.24
C PHE A 159 -3.56 0.34 -16.01
N GLU A 160 -4.91 0.39 -16.00
CA GLU A 160 -5.79 -0.79 -15.93
C GLU A 160 -5.56 -1.79 -17.08
N ILE A 161 -4.96 -1.31 -18.17
CA ILE A 161 -4.66 -2.10 -19.37
C ILE A 161 -3.18 -2.52 -19.45
N TYR A 162 -2.37 -2.22 -18.42
CA TYR A 162 -0.95 -2.58 -18.41
C TYR A 162 -0.80 -4.12 -18.44
N PRO A 163 0.03 -4.71 -19.31
CA PRO A 163 1.27 -4.17 -19.88
C PRO A 163 1.13 -3.27 -21.11
N LEU A 164 -0.09 -3.08 -21.64
CA LEU A 164 -0.34 -2.11 -22.70
C LEU A 164 -0.04 -0.68 -22.23
N LYS A 165 0.18 0.20 -23.21
CA LYS A 165 0.57 1.58 -22.96
C LYS A 165 -0.47 2.31 -22.11
N PRO A 166 -0.09 2.85 -20.93
CA PRO A 166 -1.02 3.51 -20.03
C PRO A 166 -1.48 4.86 -20.57
N THR A 167 -2.67 5.28 -20.15
CA THR A 167 -3.19 6.61 -20.49
C THR A 167 -2.78 7.64 -19.44
N ILE A 168 -2.21 8.76 -19.89
CA ILE A 168 -1.60 9.78 -19.01
C ILE A 168 -2.27 11.14 -19.21
N TYR A 169 -2.70 11.74 -18.10
CA TYR A 169 -3.36 13.05 -18.09
C TYR A 169 -2.56 14.06 -17.26
N PHE A 170 -2.21 15.18 -17.89
CA PHE A 170 -1.50 16.26 -17.21
C PHE A 170 -2.46 17.25 -16.57
N SER A 171 -2.13 17.68 -15.35
CA SER A 171 -2.83 18.80 -14.72
C SER A 171 -2.59 20.11 -15.47
N LYS A 172 -3.51 21.08 -15.30
CA LYS A 172 -3.36 22.44 -15.86
C LYS A 172 -2.03 23.10 -15.50
N SER A 173 -1.47 22.83 -14.31
CA SER A 173 -0.14 23.30 -13.90
C SER A 173 1.00 22.62 -14.64
N LEU A 174 0.88 21.31 -14.88
CA LEU A 174 1.91 20.54 -15.57
C LEU A 174 1.95 20.88 -17.08
N LEU A 175 0.79 21.05 -17.71
CA LEU A 175 0.66 21.48 -19.11
C LEU A 175 1.36 22.81 -19.41
N LYS A 176 1.47 23.72 -18.42
CA LYS A 176 2.22 24.98 -18.56
C LYS A 176 3.73 24.76 -18.67
N ILE A 177 4.24 23.65 -18.14
CA ILE A 177 5.67 23.35 -18.10
C ILE A 177 6.04 22.50 -19.32
N ILE A 178 5.28 21.42 -19.57
CA ILE A 178 5.51 20.46 -20.65
C ILE A 178 4.16 20.10 -21.29
N ARG A 179 4.11 20.15 -22.63
CA ARG A 179 2.94 19.68 -23.39
C ARG A 179 2.89 18.15 -23.41
N LEU A 180 1.68 17.59 -23.40
CA LEU A 180 1.48 16.14 -23.38
C LEU A 180 2.07 15.45 -24.61
N ASP A 181 1.90 16.04 -25.80
CA ASP A 181 2.45 15.54 -27.07
C ASP A 181 3.98 15.41 -27.02
N LYS A 182 4.66 16.39 -26.42
CA LYS A 182 6.11 16.34 -26.23
C LYS A 182 6.55 15.21 -25.31
N PHE A 183 5.76 14.91 -24.28
CA PHE A 183 6.04 13.80 -23.38
C PHE A 183 5.78 12.45 -24.05
N GLN A 184 4.65 12.31 -24.76
CA GLN A 184 4.31 11.12 -25.53
C GLN A 184 5.34 10.81 -26.64
N ASN A 185 6.06 11.82 -27.12
CA ASN A 185 7.15 11.67 -28.08
C ASN A 185 8.51 11.25 -27.48
N THR A 186 8.58 10.95 -26.18
CA THR A 186 9.83 10.47 -25.57
C THR A 186 10.17 9.04 -25.98
N ARG A 187 11.47 8.70 -26.03
CA ARG A 187 11.95 7.36 -26.40
C ARG A 187 11.21 6.24 -25.65
N ILE A 188 11.10 6.35 -24.32
CA ILE A 188 10.42 5.36 -23.47
C ILE A 188 8.96 5.09 -23.84
N ILE A 189 8.25 6.07 -24.41
CA ILE A 189 6.85 5.90 -24.86
C ILE A 189 6.78 5.46 -26.33
N LYS A 190 7.77 5.85 -27.15
CA LYS A 190 7.85 5.45 -28.57
C LYS A 190 8.32 4.01 -28.74
N SER A 191 9.16 3.52 -27.84
CA SER A 191 9.67 2.14 -27.82
C SER A 191 8.90 1.27 -26.81
N TRP A 192 7.59 1.49 -26.66
CA TRP A 192 6.77 0.67 -25.77
C TRP A 192 6.72 -0.76 -26.31
N ASN A 193 7.11 -1.73 -25.50
CA ASN A 193 7.08 -3.14 -25.83
C ASN A 193 6.14 -3.84 -24.85
N GLU A 194 5.09 -4.49 -25.34
CA GLU A 194 4.09 -5.15 -24.48
C GLU A 194 4.64 -6.41 -23.80
N LEU A 195 5.66 -7.04 -24.38
CA LEU A 195 6.36 -8.19 -23.81
C LEU A 195 7.38 -7.79 -22.74
N ASN A 196 7.84 -6.54 -22.76
CA ASN A 196 8.77 -6.00 -21.78
C ASN A 196 8.52 -4.49 -21.57
N PRO A 197 7.37 -4.13 -20.99
CA PRO A 197 6.96 -2.75 -20.84
C PRO A 197 7.80 -2.06 -19.77
N PRO A 198 8.14 -0.78 -19.92
CA PRO A 198 8.76 -0.02 -18.84
C PRO A 198 7.76 0.15 -17.68
N HIS A 199 8.26 0.13 -16.45
CA HIS A 199 7.43 0.38 -15.27
C HIS A 199 6.83 1.79 -15.28
N ILE A 200 5.67 1.96 -14.64
CA ILE A 200 5.00 3.26 -14.51
C ILE A 200 5.91 4.28 -13.80
N VAL A 201 6.70 3.83 -12.83
CA VAL A 201 7.73 4.62 -12.13
C VAL A 201 8.76 5.20 -13.10
N ASP A 202 9.17 4.47 -14.13
CA ASP A 202 10.15 4.96 -15.11
C ASP A 202 9.59 6.07 -15.99
N LEU A 203 8.32 5.99 -16.36
CA LEU A 203 7.62 7.07 -17.05
C LEU A 203 7.60 8.35 -16.22
N ILE A 204 7.30 8.22 -14.91
CA ILE A 204 7.27 9.35 -13.98
C ILE A 204 8.68 9.93 -13.81
N ASN A 205 9.70 9.09 -13.65
CA ASN A 205 11.10 9.51 -13.56
C ASN A 205 11.56 10.23 -14.83
N ARG A 206 11.13 9.76 -16.01
CA ARG A 206 11.39 10.45 -17.28
C ARG A 206 10.73 11.83 -17.31
N LEU A 207 9.49 11.94 -16.87
CA LEU A 207 8.79 13.22 -16.75
C LEU A 207 9.53 14.19 -15.82
N ILE A 208 9.98 13.73 -14.65
CA ILE A 208 10.76 14.51 -13.70
C ILE A 208 12.03 15.07 -14.37
N LYS A 209 12.80 14.24 -15.07
CA LYS A 209 14.01 14.65 -15.81
C LYS A 209 13.71 15.76 -16.82
N LEU A 210 12.61 15.66 -17.57
CA LEU A 210 12.20 16.69 -18.52
C LEU A 210 11.84 18.01 -17.83
N ILE A 211 11.16 17.95 -16.68
CA ILE A 211 10.76 19.13 -15.92
C ILE A 211 11.99 19.84 -15.35
N ILE A 212 12.93 19.09 -14.77
CA ILE A 212 14.20 19.61 -14.26
C ILE A 212 14.94 20.35 -15.38
N LYS A 213 15.09 19.70 -16.55
CA LYS A 213 15.73 20.31 -17.73
C LYS A 213 15.01 21.57 -18.19
N ARG A 214 13.68 21.51 -18.29
CA ARG A 214 12.86 22.63 -18.79
C ARG A 214 12.86 23.84 -17.86
N LEU A 215 12.82 23.61 -16.55
CA LEU A 215 12.79 24.66 -15.53
C LEU A 215 14.19 25.07 -15.02
N LYS A 216 15.25 24.42 -15.50
CA LYS A 216 16.64 24.61 -15.06
C LYS A 216 16.78 24.50 -13.54
N ILE A 217 16.18 23.46 -12.95
CA ILE A 217 16.25 23.23 -11.50
C ILE A 217 17.64 22.70 -11.16
N LYS A 218 18.44 23.49 -10.44
CA LYS A 218 19.80 23.12 -10.02
C LYS A 218 19.82 22.14 -8.84
N GLU A 219 18.87 22.28 -7.92
CA GLU A 219 18.80 21.50 -6.68
C GLU A 219 17.64 20.49 -6.73
N TYR A 220 17.80 19.40 -7.50
CA TYR A 220 16.88 18.27 -7.44
C TYR A 220 17.66 17.01 -7.09
N TYR A 221 17.37 16.46 -5.91
CA TYR A 221 18.03 15.27 -5.39
C TYR A 221 17.24 14.01 -5.79
N LYS A 222 17.93 12.89 -6.00
CA LYS A 222 17.33 11.60 -6.44
C LYS A 222 16.12 11.19 -5.57
N ASN A 223 16.18 11.45 -4.26
CA ASN A 223 15.16 11.05 -3.28
C ASN A 223 14.32 12.23 -2.76
N TYR A 224 14.02 13.22 -3.62
CA TYR A 224 13.28 14.43 -3.18
C TYR A 224 11.86 14.14 -2.64
N GLN A 225 11.31 12.96 -2.96
CA GLN A 225 10.00 12.54 -2.48
C GLN A 225 10.07 11.97 -1.05
N HIS A 226 11.26 11.53 -0.59
CA HIS A 226 11.40 10.59 0.51
C HIS A 226 12.09 11.17 1.74
N LEU A 227 11.60 10.78 2.91
CA LEU A 227 12.39 10.66 4.12
C LEU A 227 13.08 9.29 4.09
N LEU A 228 14.40 9.27 4.21
CA LEU A 228 15.23 8.08 4.20
C LEU A 228 16.09 8.07 5.46
N LEU A 229 16.02 6.98 6.22
CA LEU A 229 16.98 6.60 7.23
C LEU A 229 17.65 5.32 6.75
N ASP A 230 18.98 5.31 6.72
CA ASP A 230 19.76 4.18 6.23
C ASP A 230 20.92 3.89 7.19
N ASN A 231 20.89 2.68 7.75
CA ASN A 231 21.84 2.15 8.73
C ASN A 231 22.08 3.11 9.91
N ILE A 232 21.00 3.60 10.53
CA ILE A 232 21.09 4.58 11.61
C ILE A 232 21.44 3.90 12.94
N LEU A 233 22.53 4.37 13.54
CA LEU A 233 22.96 4.01 14.90
C LEU A 233 22.78 5.19 15.85
N ILE A 234 22.15 4.95 16.99
CA ILE A 234 21.96 5.96 18.04
C ILE A 234 22.32 5.33 19.39
N GLY A 235 23.43 5.79 19.96
CA GLY A 235 23.93 5.27 21.22
C GLY A 235 24.30 3.79 21.13
N LYS A 236 24.04 3.03 22.20
CA LYS A 236 24.27 1.58 22.26
C LYS A 236 23.02 0.74 22.04
N ASP A 237 21.85 1.37 22.00
CA ASP A 237 20.56 0.70 22.13
C ASP A 237 19.76 0.67 20.83
N ILE A 238 20.07 1.54 19.86
CA ILE A 238 19.44 1.55 18.55
C ILE A 238 20.50 1.33 17.49
N ASP A 239 20.43 0.21 16.80
CA ASP A 239 21.35 -0.18 15.72
C ASP A 239 20.54 -0.57 14.47
N LYS A 240 21.09 -0.28 13.28
CA LYS A 240 20.56 -0.62 11.95
C LYS A 240 19.12 -0.21 11.65
N ILE A 241 18.66 0.97 12.10
CA ILE A 241 17.37 1.47 11.61
C ILE A 241 17.48 1.81 10.11
N PHE A 242 16.64 1.17 9.33
CA PHE A 242 16.40 1.46 7.92
C PHE A 242 14.93 1.82 7.72
N PHE A 243 14.62 2.83 6.92
CA PHE A 243 13.31 2.96 6.27
C PHE A 243 13.33 4.06 5.22
N LYS A 244 12.43 3.93 4.24
CA LYS A 244 12.16 4.92 3.21
C LYS A 244 10.66 5.15 3.13
N ILE A 245 10.22 6.39 3.34
CA ILE A 245 8.80 6.78 3.19
C ILE A 245 8.69 8.08 2.42
N HIS A 246 7.61 8.27 1.67
CA HIS A 246 7.31 9.55 1.03
C HIS A 246 6.24 10.34 1.80
N ARG A 247 5.93 11.56 1.33
CA ARG A 247 4.83 12.36 1.90
C ARG A 247 3.49 11.65 1.74
N GLY A 248 2.64 11.70 2.76
CA GLY A 248 1.34 11.02 2.71
C GLY A 248 1.38 9.57 3.21
N GLN A 249 2.56 9.05 3.56
CA GLN A 249 2.72 7.79 4.29
C GLN A 249 2.96 8.03 5.78
N SER A 250 2.70 6.99 6.56
CA SER A 250 3.08 6.86 7.96
C SER A 250 4.04 5.72 8.18
N ILE A 251 4.88 5.88 9.19
CA ILE A 251 5.71 4.83 9.74
C ILE A 251 5.33 4.61 11.20
N GLY A 252 5.11 3.36 11.57
CA GLY A 252 4.88 2.95 12.94
C GLY A 252 6.17 2.39 13.53
N ILE A 253 6.51 2.81 14.74
CA ILE A 253 7.66 2.28 15.49
C ILE A 253 7.10 1.46 16.64
N LEU A 254 7.35 0.16 16.61
CA LEU A 254 7.08 -0.76 17.69
C LEU A 254 8.41 -1.02 18.41
N TYR A 255 8.52 -0.56 19.65
CA TYR A 255 9.69 -0.78 20.48
C TYR A 255 9.34 -1.83 21.53
N GLU A 256 10.07 -2.94 21.55
CA GLU A 256 9.98 -3.90 22.64
C GLU A 256 11.39 -4.24 23.14
N GLY A 257 11.89 -3.45 24.08
CA GLY A 257 13.18 -3.68 24.73
C GLY A 257 13.08 -4.43 26.05
N ASN A 258 14.13 -5.17 26.43
CA ASN A 258 14.27 -5.84 27.75
C ASN A 258 14.51 -4.85 28.92
N THR A 259 14.45 -3.55 28.66
CA THR A 259 14.78 -2.50 29.62
C THR A 259 13.51 -1.89 30.18
N LYS A 260 13.54 -1.46 31.46
CA LYS A 260 12.48 -0.67 32.10
C LYS A 260 11.91 0.39 31.14
N GLU A 261 10.59 0.61 31.15
CA GLU A 261 9.85 1.56 30.28
C GLU A 261 10.53 2.94 30.13
N SER A 262 11.29 3.38 31.16
CA SER A 262 12.09 4.60 31.12
C SER A 262 13.09 4.67 29.96
N ASN A 263 13.72 3.55 29.58
CA ASN A 263 14.75 3.53 28.55
C ASN A 263 14.15 3.61 27.14
N GLU A 264 13.01 2.96 26.90
CA GLU A 264 12.25 3.07 25.65
C GLU A 264 11.91 4.53 25.34
N ILE A 265 11.32 5.23 26.32
CA ILE A 265 10.93 6.63 26.17
C ILE A 265 12.15 7.49 25.84
N VAL A 266 13.30 7.25 26.48
CA VAL A 266 14.55 7.99 26.21
C VAL A 266 15.07 7.69 24.81
N ASN A 267 15.06 6.44 24.37
CA ASN A 267 15.56 6.01 23.08
C ASN A 267 14.71 6.55 21.92
N ILE A 268 13.38 6.46 22.03
CA ILE A 268 12.45 7.05 21.06
C ILE A 268 12.57 8.58 21.01
N LYS A 269 12.67 9.26 22.17
CA LYS A 269 12.92 10.71 22.20
C LYS A 269 14.24 11.07 21.53
N THR A 270 15.28 10.28 21.71
CA THR A 270 16.58 10.50 21.09
C THR A 270 16.50 10.31 19.57
N LEU A 271 15.81 9.27 19.10
CA LEU A 271 15.53 9.06 17.68
C LEU A 271 14.76 10.24 17.07
N PHE A 272 13.71 10.72 17.74
CA PHE A 272 12.97 11.90 17.26
C PHE A 272 13.82 13.16 17.24
N LYS A 273 14.70 13.39 18.23
CA LYS A 273 15.67 14.50 18.22
C LYS A 273 16.67 14.40 17.07
N VAL A 274 17.11 13.18 16.75
CA VAL A 274 18.00 12.94 15.60
C VAL A 274 17.27 13.27 14.30
N ILE A 275 16.04 12.77 14.11
CA ILE A 275 15.24 13.04 12.89
C ILE A 275 14.88 14.53 12.76
N SER A 276 14.59 15.23 13.86
CA SER A 276 14.32 16.68 13.86
C SER A 276 15.58 17.54 13.66
N GLY A 277 16.77 16.94 13.75
CA GLY A 277 18.05 17.63 13.66
C GLY A 277 18.44 18.39 14.94
N GLU A 278 17.73 18.17 16.06
CA GLU A 278 18.09 18.66 17.38
C GLU A 278 19.32 17.96 17.95
N SER A 279 19.53 16.69 17.60
CA SER A 279 20.74 15.92 17.90
C SER A 279 21.49 15.56 16.62
N ARG A 280 22.82 15.66 16.66
CA ARG A 280 23.73 15.19 15.61
C ARG A 280 24.52 13.95 16.00
N VAL A 281 24.19 13.37 17.16
CA VAL A 281 24.87 12.18 17.68
C VAL A 281 24.20 10.94 17.11
N PHE A 282 24.61 10.57 15.90
CA PHE A 282 24.21 9.35 15.21
C PHE A 282 25.25 9.00 14.13
N SER A 283 25.25 7.76 13.66
CA SER A 283 25.93 7.36 12.42
C SER A 283 24.94 6.86 11.38
N GLY A 284 25.39 6.69 10.14
CA GLY A 284 24.54 6.33 9.00
C GLY A 284 24.04 7.56 8.23
N VAL A 285 22.98 7.38 7.45
CA VAL A 285 22.50 8.39 6.50
C VAL A 285 21.05 8.76 6.78
N ILE A 286 20.81 10.04 7.09
CA ILE A 286 19.47 10.63 7.15
C ILE A 286 19.32 11.61 6.01
N SER A 287 18.34 11.38 5.14
CA SER A 287 17.97 12.28 4.05
C SER A 287 16.51 12.69 4.17
N ILE A 288 16.28 14.00 4.31
CA ILE A 288 14.95 14.59 4.46
C ILE A 288 14.53 15.23 3.14
N PHE A 289 13.68 14.51 2.41
CA PHE A 289 13.20 14.91 1.08
C PHE A 289 14.37 15.26 0.15
N GLY A 290 15.34 14.34 0.10
CA GLY A 290 16.50 14.37 -0.76
C GLY A 290 17.69 15.19 -0.26
N LYS A 291 17.55 15.95 0.83
CA LYS A 291 18.67 16.67 1.45
C LYS A 291 19.20 15.87 2.64
N PHE A 292 20.50 15.60 2.68
CA PHE A 292 21.12 15.01 3.86
C PHE A 292 20.91 15.93 5.07
N LEU A 293 20.62 15.34 6.23
CA LEU A 293 20.33 16.06 7.47
C LEU A 293 21.47 17.03 7.83
N GLN A 294 22.72 16.62 7.60
CA GLN A 294 23.93 17.42 7.83
C GLN A 294 23.94 18.74 7.03
N PHE A 295 23.32 18.76 5.85
CA PHE A 295 23.22 19.94 4.98
C PHE A 295 21.84 20.63 5.05
N THR A 296 20.99 20.21 5.97
CA THR A 296 19.63 20.76 6.11
C THR A 296 19.65 22.02 6.97
N ASN A 297 19.10 23.12 6.45
CA ASN A 297 19.04 24.39 7.16
C ASN A 297 17.89 24.44 8.20
N LYS A 298 17.97 25.38 9.16
CA LYS A 298 16.96 25.57 10.20
C LYS A 298 15.52 25.75 9.66
N LYS A 299 15.37 26.37 8.49
CA LYS A 299 14.05 26.60 7.87
C LYS A 299 13.43 25.31 7.33
N ASP A 300 14.25 24.40 6.80
CA ASP A 300 13.81 23.10 6.33
C ASP A 300 13.48 22.16 7.50
N LEU A 301 14.26 22.23 8.59
CA LEU A 301 14.02 21.52 9.85
C LEU A 301 12.77 22.02 10.59
N ALA A 302 12.45 23.32 10.51
CA ALA A 302 11.20 23.87 11.07
C ALA A 302 9.91 23.24 10.48
N GLY A 303 10.03 22.48 9.38
CA GLY A 303 8.94 21.67 8.83
C GLY A 303 8.79 20.29 9.48
N ILE A 304 9.61 19.94 10.47
CA ILE A 304 9.57 18.69 11.22
C ILE A 304 9.07 19.04 12.61
N ILE A 305 7.95 18.43 13.01
CA ILE A 305 7.31 18.74 14.29
C ILE A 305 7.23 17.47 15.11
N HIS A 306 7.90 17.49 16.26
CA HIS A 306 7.71 16.52 17.32
C HIS A 306 6.62 17.05 18.26
N ILE A 307 5.54 16.28 18.43
CA ILE A 307 4.46 16.63 19.35
C ILE A 307 4.90 16.22 20.77
N PRO A 308 4.82 17.12 21.76
CA PRO A 308 5.17 16.78 23.14
C PRO A 308 4.16 15.82 23.77
N ASP A 309 4.62 14.99 24.71
CA ASP A 309 3.79 14.02 25.45
C ASP A 309 2.65 14.70 26.24
N GLN A 310 2.88 15.94 26.71
CA GLN A 310 1.94 16.70 27.51
C GLN A 310 1.61 18.05 26.87
N ILE A 311 0.35 18.45 27.00
CA ILE A 311 -0.14 19.76 26.57
C ILE A 311 0.20 20.81 27.65
N GLU A 312 0.63 21.99 27.22
CA GLU A 312 0.91 23.12 28.11
C GLU A 312 -0.31 23.48 28.98
N SER A 313 -0.15 23.48 30.31
CA SER A 313 -1.24 23.82 31.25
C SER A 313 -1.90 25.18 30.98
N LYS A 314 -1.13 26.12 30.41
CA LYS A 314 -1.59 27.46 29.99
C LYS A 314 -2.76 27.42 29.00
N ILE A 315 -2.91 26.37 28.20
CA ILE A 315 -4.00 26.28 27.21
C ILE A 315 -5.24 25.55 27.74
N ASN A 316 -5.20 24.96 28.93
CA ASN A 316 -6.30 24.17 29.49
C ASN A 316 -7.63 24.94 29.56
N ASN A 317 -7.55 26.22 29.96
CA ASN A 317 -8.72 27.10 30.07
C ASN A 317 -9.11 27.80 28.76
N MET A 318 -8.35 27.61 27.68
CA MET A 318 -8.64 28.22 26.39
C MET A 318 -9.69 27.42 25.62
N LYS A 319 -10.53 28.11 24.86
CA LYS A 319 -11.38 27.46 23.85
C LYS A 319 -10.49 26.80 22.80
N ILE A 320 -10.85 25.60 22.33
CA ILE A 320 -10.09 24.83 21.32
C ILE A 320 -9.69 25.71 20.14
N LYS A 321 -10.60 26.49 19.54
CA LYS A 321 -10.30 27.38 18.40
C LYS A 321 -9.17 28.39 18.65
N LYS A 322 -8.96 28.78 19.91
CA LYS A 322 -7.86 29.65 20.36
C LYS A 322 -6.63 28.82 20.69
N ALA A 323 -6.81 27.71 21.40
CA ALA A 323 -5.76 26.79 21.80
C ALA A 323 -4.97 26.23 20.60
N VAL A 324 -5.61 25.86 19.48
CA VAL A 324 -4.89 25.35 18.29
C VAL A 324 -3.86 26.37 17.76
N LYS A 325 -4.12 27.66 17.91
CA LYS A 325 -3.28 28.76 17.37
C LYS A 325 -2.29 29.31 18.39
N TYR A 326 -2.43 28.95 19.66
CA TYR A 326 -1.65 29.53 20.74
C TYR A 326 -0.16 29.29 20.54
N ASN A 327 0.64 30.36 20.60
CA ASN A 327 2.08 30.42 20.36
C ASN A 327 2.56 30.01 18.95
N PHE A 328 1.66 29.86 17.97
CA PHE A 328 2.04 29.45 16.61
C PHE A 328 1.68 30.48 15.55
N LYS A 329 2.61 30.68 14.61
CA LYS A 329 2.35 31.44 13.38
C LYS A 329 1.61 30.53 12.40
N ILE A 330 0.42 30.93 11.97
CA ILE A 330 -0.36 30.19 10.95
C ILE A 330 0.32 30.34 9.59
N ILE A 331 0.68 29.22 8.97
CA ILE A 331 1.33 29.19 7.65
C ILE A 331 0.43 28.43 6.68
N PRO A 332 -0.48 29.09 5.93
CA PRO A 332 -1.32 28.40 4.96
C PRO A 332 -0.49 27.91 3.75
N LYS A 333 -0.43 26.58 3.53
CA LYS A 333 0.33 25.90 2.46
C LYS A 333 -0.01 26.37 1.03
N ILE A 334 -1.25 26.83 0.79
CA ILE A 334 -1.80 27.07 -0.57
C ILE A 334 -1.27 28.38 -1.20
N SER A 335 -0.94 29.41 -0.42
CA SER A 335 -0.57 30.72 -0.98
C SER A 335 0.88 30.76 -1.51
N LYS A 336 1.85 30.17 -0.81
CA LYS A 336 3.28 30.26 -1.18
C LYS A 336 3.65 29.47 -2.45
N LYS A 337 3.18 28.22 -2.58
CA LYS A 337 3.59 27.31 -3.67
C LYS A 337 3.11 27.76 -5.07
N LYS A 338 1.88 28.30 -5.18
CA LYS A 338 1.36 28.85 -6.45
C LYS A 338 2.15 30.09 -6.91
N ILE A 339 2.60 30.92 -5.97
CA ILE A 339 3.39 32.12 -6.25
C ILE A 339 4.79 31.74 -6.73
N GLU A 340 5.45 30.76 -6.08
CA GLU A 340 6.79 30.33 -6.47
C GLU A 340 6.85 29.64 -7.83
N LEU A 341 5.85 28.81 -8.16
CA LEU A 341 5.74 28.24 -9.51
C LEU A 341 5.63 29.36 -10.56
N ARG A 342 4.73 30.33 -10.35
CA ARG A 342 4.55 31.48 -11.26
C ARG A 342 5.82 32.33 -11.39
N LYS A 343 6.59 32.52 -10.31
CA LYS A 343 7.88 33.22 -10.36
C LYS A 343 8.89 32.46 -11.24
N LYS A 344 8.97 31.13 -11.12
CA LYS A 344 9.83 30.30 -11.99
C LYS A 344 9.36 30.29 -13.45
N GLU A 345 8.06 30.16 -13.69
CA GLU A 345 7.46 30.25 -15.02
C GLU A 345 7.79 31.60 -15.68
N TYR A 346 7.64 32.71 -14.95
CA TYR A 346 7.93 34.05 -15.43
C TYR A 346 9.43 34.25 -15.71
N LYS A 347 10.31 33.88 -14.78
CA LYS A 347 11.78 33.97 -14.96
C LYS A 347 12.26 33.17 -16.18
N ASN A 348 11.59 32.07 -16.49
CA ASN A 348 11.91 31.21 -17.63
C ASN A 348 11.14 31.57 -18.93
N LYS A 349 10.53 32.77 -19.02
CA LYS A 349 9.77 33.28 -20.18
C LYS A 349 8.58 32.38 -20.60
N ILE A 350 8.01 31.59 -19.69
CA ILE A 350 6.89 30.68 -19.99
C ILE A 350 5.54 31.45 -20.04
N ILE A 351 5.45 32.65 -19.45
CA ILE A 351 4.21 33.47 -19.42
C ILE A 351 4.50 34.91 -19.89
N ARG A 352 3.68 35.45 -20.81
CA ARG A 352 3.72 36.84 -21.31
C ARG A 352 3.06 37.84 -20.32
N SER A 353 3.88 38.79 -19.85
CA SER A 353 3.63 40.21 -19.48
C SER A 353 2.21 40.79 -19.27
N LYS A 354 1.37 40.27 -18.36
CA LYS A 354 0.17 41.04 -17.89
C LYS A 354 0.03 41.30 -16.38
N ASN A 355 0.92 40.79 -15.52
CA ASN A 355 0.72 40.85 -14.06
C ASN A 355 1.59 41.88 -13.30
N LYS A 356 2.10 42.92 -13.97
CA LYS A 356 2.99 43.91 -13.34
C LYS A 356 2.22 44.93 -12.46
N TRP A 357 0.93 45.12 -12.71
CA TRP A 357 0.10 46.17 -12.08
C TRP A 357 -0.43 45.84 -10.67
N ILE A 358 -0.55 44.57 -10.29
CA ILE A 358 -1.24 44.16 -9.04
C ILE A 358 -0.30 44.22 -7.80
N LEU A 359 1.00 44.49 -7.97
CA LEU A 359 1.99 44.35 -6.91
C LEU A 359 2.39 45.64 -6.17
N LYS A 360 1.89 46.83 -6.56
CA LYS A 360 2.43 48.12 -6.07
C LYS A 360 1.48 49.07 -5.34
N ASN A 361 0.19 48.79 -5.17
CA ASN A 361 -0.74 49.75 -4.55
C ASN A 361 -0.85 49.62 -3.01
N PRO A 362 -0.81 50.72 -2.23
CA PRO A 362 -0.91 50.70 -0.75
C PRO A 362 -2.28 50.23 -0.22
N ILE A 363 -3.37 50.48 -0.96
CA ILE A 363 -4.73 49.94 -0.65
C ILE A 363 -4.75 48.40 -0.67
N SER A 364 -3.89 47.78 -1.48
CA SER A 364 -3.75 46.32 -1.51
C SER A 364 -3.18 45.74 -0.21
N LYS A 365 -2.44 46.52 0.60
CA LYS A 365 -1.90 46.05 1.89
C LYS A 365 -3.01 45.78 2.90
N GLY A 366 -3.97 46.70 3.06
CA GLY A 366 -5.13 46.51 3.95
C GLY A 366 -6.03 45.34 3.53
N PHE A 367 -6.34 45.26 2.23
CA PHE A 367 -7.10 44.14 1.65
C PHE A 367 -6.35 42.80 1.79
N SER A 368 -5.01 42.80 1.69
CA SER A 368 -4.19 41.60 1.88
C SER A 368 -4.16 41.10 3.34
N ILE A 369 -4.29 41.99 4.32
CA ILE A 369 -4.37 41.64 5.74
C ILE A 369 -5.71 40.97 6.02
N LEU A 370 -6.83 41.55 5.56
CA LEU A 370 -8.17 40.95 5.68
C LEU A 370 -8.25 39.59 4.99
N GLN A 371 -7.72 39.47 3.76
CA GLN A 371 -7.64 38.19 3.06
C GLN A 371 -6.78 37.16 3.82
N LYS A 372 -5.70 37.59 4.48
CA LYS A 372 -4.83 36.71 5.26
C LYS A 372 -5.54 36.22 6.54
N ILE A 373 -6.28 37.09 7.22
CA ILE A 373 -7.10 36.73 8.39
C ILE A 373 -8.16 35.71 7.99
N ASN A 374 -8.89 35.97 6.90
CA ASN A 374 -9.93 35.04 6.44
C ASN A 374 -9.34 33.68 6.05
N LYS A 375 -8.26 33.66 5.27
CA LYS A 375 -7.55 32.42 4.91
C LYS A 375 -7.01 31.66 6.12
N ASN A 376 -6.53 32.37 7.14
CA ASN A 376 -6.07 31.74 8.38
C ASN A 376 -7.23 31.11 9.16
N ARG A 377 -8.40 31.77 9.17
CA ARG A 377 -9.63 31.23 9.77
C ARG A 377 -10.08 29.98 9.03
N GLU A 378 -10.24 30.06 7.71
CA GLU A 378 -10.60 28.92 6.84
C GLU A 378 -9.63 27.75 7.03
N PHE A 379 -8.32 28.02 7.06
CA PHE A 379 -7.32 26.97 7.27
C PHE A 379 -7.42 26.34 8.66
N THR A 380 -7.70 27.12 9.70
CA THR A 380 -7.94 26.60 11.06
C THR A 380 -9.17 25.72 11.10
N GLU A 381 -10.28 26.21 10.53
CA GLU A 381 -11.54 25.47 10.49
C GLU A 381 -11.36 24.16 9.75
N LYS A 382 -10.64 24.16 8.62
CA LYS A 382 -10.26 22.94 7.90
C LYS A 382 -9.39 21.99 8.72
N VAL A 383 -8.42 22.51 9.49
CA VAL A 383 -7.59 21.67 10.39
C VAL A 383 -8.49 21.01 11.44
N LEU A 384 -9.35 21.80 12.10
CA LEU A 384 -10.28 21.30 13.11
C LEU A 384 -11.30 20.30 12.53
N GLU A 385 -11.77 20.52 11.31
CA GLU A 385 -12.65 19.62 10.59
C GLU A 385 -11.99 18.26 10.36
N VAL A 386 -10.77 18.27 9.80
CA VAL A 386 -10.02 17.05 9.48
C VAL A 386 -9.62 16.27 10.74
N THR A 387 -9.38 16.96 11.86
CA THR A 387 -9.11 16.31 13.16
C THR A 387 -10.38 16.00 13.95
N GLY A 388 -11.59 16.20 13.41
CA GLY A 388 -12.85 15.92 14.11
C GLY A 388 -13.20 16.86 15.28
N LEU A 389 -12.46 17.96 15.45
CA LEU A 389 -12.61 18.91 16.56
C LEU A 389 -13.47 20.13 16.22
N LEU A 390 -13.98 20.24 14.99
CA LEU A 390 -14.76 21.42 14.55
C LEU A 390 -16.03 21.62 15.40
N GLY A 391 -16.75 20.54 15.71
CA GLY A 391 -17.94 20.58 16.58
C GLY A 391 -17.62 20.98 18.03
N LYS A 392 -16.39 20.70 18.47
CA LYS A 392 -15.90 21.01 19.83
C LYS A 392 -15.16 22.34 19.92
N LYS A 393 -15.07 23.12 18.83
CA LYS A 393 -14.19 24.32 18.73
C LYS A 393 -14.36 25.37 19.85
N ASN A 394 -15.53 25.39 20.51
CA ASN A 394 -15.86 26.31 21.59
C ASN A 394 -15.68 25.73 23.01
N PHE A 395 -15.42 24.42 23.13
CA PHE A 395 -15.16 23.75 24.39
C PHE A 395 -13.79 24.20 24.94
N LYS A 396 -13.61 24.12 26.25
CA LYS A 396 -12.28 24.33 26.86
C LYS A 396 -11.42 23.09 26.61
N VAL A 397 -10.10 23.27 26.58
CA VAL A 397 -9.17 22.13 26.42
C VAL A 397 -9.29 21.16 27.60
N SER A 398 -9.53 21.66 28.81
CA SER A 398 -9.76 20.84 30.01
C SER A 398 -10.98 19.91 29.92
N GLU A 399 -11.90 20.15 28.98
CA GLU A 399 -13.11 19.34 28.77
C GLU A 399 -12.88 18.19 27.77
N LEU A 400 -11.68 18.09 27.17
CA LEU A 400 -11.37 17.10 26.16
C LEU A 400 -10.99 15.74 26.75
N LYS A 401 -11.45 14.67 26.08
CA LYS A 401 -11.01 13.30 26.37
C LYS A 401 -9.63 13.02 25.77
N SER A 402 -9.00 11.90 26.17
CA SER A 402 -7.66 11.50 25.73
C SER A 402 -7.47 11.55 24.20
N LEU A 403 -8.40 10.98 23.43
CA LEU A 403 -8.34 11.03 21.96
C LEU A 403 -8.41 12.46 21.42
N ASP A 404 -9.31 13.29 21.96
CA ASP A 404 -9.48 14.66 21.51
C ASP A 404 -8.27 15.54 21.85
N LEU A 405 -7.61 15.30 23.00
CA LEU A 405 -6.37 15.96 23.39
C LEU A 405 -5.24 15.62 22.41
N LEU A 406 -5.09 14.34 22.04
CA LEU A 406 -4.12 13.92 21.03
C LEU A 406 -4.43 14.57 19.67
N LEU A 407 -5.69 14.58 19.23
CA LEU A 407 -6.12 15.23 18.00
C LEU A 407 -5.91 16.75 18.04
N LEU A 408 -6.03 17.38 19.21
CA LEU A 408 -5.73 18.80 19.40
C LEU A 408 -4.23 19.07 19.24
N SER A 409 -3.39 18.21 19.79
CA SER A 409 -1.94 18.30 19.62
C SER A 409 -1.53 18.13 18.16
N ILE A 410 -2.15 17.18 17.44
CA ILE A 410 -1.95 17.02 15.99
C ILE A 410 -2.47 18.24 15.23
N ALA A 411 -3.62 18.81 15.59
CA ALA A 411 -4.15 20.03 15.00
C ALA A 411 -3.19 21.23 15.16
N ARG A 412 -2.60 21.38 16.35
CA ARG A 412 -1.57 22.40 16.67
C ARG A 412 -0.34 22.23 15.77
N ALA A 413 0.11 21.00 15.55
CA ALA A 413 1.18 20.71 14.59
C ALA A 413 0.75 21.09 13.16
N LEU A 414 -0.44 20.69 12.72
CA LEU A 414 -0.93 20.93 11.35
C LEU A 414 -1.04 22.41 10.97
N ILE A 415 -1.36 23.30 11.91
CA ILE A 415 -1.43 24.75 11.67
C ILE A 415 -0.09 25.33 11.18
N GLN A 416 1.02 24.71 11.55
CA GLN A 416 2.36 25.11 11.14
C GLN A 416 2.74 24.58 9.75
N SER A 417 1.85 23.83 9.09
CA SER A 417 2.07 23.20 7.79
C SER A 417 3.32 22.29 7.72
N PRO A 418 3.47 21.32 8.66
CA PRO A 418 4.62 20.43 8.69
C PRO A 418 4.76 19.61 7.40
N LYS A 419 5.99 19.20 7.15
CA LYS A 419 6.36 18.15 6.19
C LYS A 419 6.35 16.78 6.89
N ILE A 420 6.82 16.72 8.14
CA ILE A 420 6.88 15.52 8.98
C ILE A 420 6.25 15.83 10.35
N ILE A 421 5.41 14.94 10.84
CA ILE A 421 4.88 14.97 12.21
C ILE A 421 5.37 13.70 12.93
N MET A 422 5.91 13.84 14.13
CA MET A 422 6.37 12.72 14.95
C MET A 422 5.72 12.79 16.33
N PHE A 423 5.24 11.66 16.83
CA PHE A 423 4.66 11.59 18.18
C PHE A 423 4.63 10.16 18.72
N SER A 424 4.50 10.06 20.04
CA SER A 424 4.37 8.80 20.75
C SER A 424 2.97 8.68 21.36
N ILE A 425 2.43 7.46 21.35
CA ILE A 425 1.15 7.11 21.99
C ILE A 425 1.46 6.07 23.07
N PRO A 426 1.40 6.44 24.36
CA PRO A 426 1.57 5.50 25.45
C PRO A 426 0.55 4.36 25.40
N GLN A 427 0.96 3.18 25.88
CA GLN A 427 0.04 2.06 26.06
C GLN A 427 -1.05 2.43 27.07
N GLY A 428 -2.28 1.97 26.82
CA GLY A 428 -3.44 2.28 27.67
C GLY A 428 -3.99 3.71 27.57
N LEU A 429 -3.37 4.63 26.82
CA LEU A 429 -3.88 6.01 26.68
C LEU A 429 -5.28 6.04 26.05
N LEU A 430 -5.52 5.17 25.08
CA LEU A 430 -6.76 5.06 24.32
C LEU A 430 -7.33 3.64 24.42
N SER A 431 -8.65 3.53 24.37
CA SER A 431 -9.34 2.25 24.17
C SER A 431 -9.20 1.74 22.73
N ARG A 432 -9.49 0.46 22.50
CA ARG A 432 -9.47 -0.16 21.15
C ARG A 432 -10.28 0.64 20.11
N LEU A 433 -11.50 1.04 20.45
CA LEU A 433 -12.36 1.83 19.56
C LEU A 433 -11.80 3.23 19.29
N GLU A 434 -11.10 3.83 20.26
CA GLU A 434 -10.45 5.13 20.07
C GLU A 434 -9.21 5.04 19.17
N TYR A 435 -8.44 3.95 19.24
CA TYR A 435 -7.36 3.69 18.28
C TYR A 435 -7.87 3.56 16.85
N GLU A 436 -8.96 2.83 16.63
CA GLU A 436 -9.59 2.71 15.32
C GLU A 436 -10.06 4.08 14.78
N ARG A 437 -10.64 4.92 15.65
CA ARG A 437 -11.01 6.30 15.31
C ARG A 437 -9.78 7.15 14.98
N LEU A 438 -8.72 7.07 15.78
CA LEU A 438 -7.45 7.77 15.53
C LEU A 438 -6.89 7.41 14.16
N ASN A 439 -6.83 6.12 13.82
CA ASN A 439 -6.33 5.65 12.53
C ASN A 439 -7.13 6.24 11.37
N LYS A 440 -8.47 6.31 11.48
CA LYS A 440 -9.31 6.98 10.47
C LYS A 440 -8.96 8.46 10.32
N TYR A 441 -8.73 9.18 11.43
CA TYR A 441 -8.30 10.59 11.36
C TYR A 441 -6.91 10.74 10.72
N LEU A 442 -5.95 9.88 11.08
CA LEU A 442 -4.60 9.91 10.51
C LEU A 442 -4.62 9.69 8.99
N GLU A 443 -5.44 8.78 8.49
CA GLU A 443 -5.66 8.59 7.05
C GLU A 443 -6.15 9.87 6.35
N ILE A 444 -7.17 10.53 6.92
CA ILE A 444 -7.71 11.77 6.37
C ILE A 444 -6.65 12.89 6.43
N ILE A 445 -5.90 12.99 7.53
CA ILE A 445 -4.84 13.98 7.72
C ILE A 445 -3.74 13.79 6.67
N LYS A 446 -3.23 12.57 6.48
CA LYS A 446 -2.22 12.25 5.46
C LYS A 446 -2.71 12.66 4.07
N LYS A 447 -3.92 12.24 3.69
CA LYS A 447 -4.53 12.54 2.38
C LYS A 447 -4.75 14.04 2.14
N LYS A 448 -5.16 14.80 3.17
CA LYS A 448 -5.51 16.23 3.03
C LYS A 448 -4.30 17.15 3.15
N PHE A 449 -3.32 16.82 3.98
CA PHE A 449 -2.18 17.70 4.30
C PHE A 449 -0.87 17.27 3.64
N HIS A 450 -0.78 16.03 3.15
CA HIS A 450 0.39 15.47 2.48
C HIS A 450 1.64 15.49 3.36
N ASN A 451 1.50 14.99 4.58
CA ASN A 451 2.57 14.94 5.56
C ASN A 451 3.07 13.50 5.66
N ALA A 452 4.36 13.32 5.92
CA ALA A 452 4.84 12.07 6.47
C ALA A 452 4.55 12.06 7.99
N ILE A 453 4.14 10.91 8.53
CA ILE A 453 3.86 10.77 9.96
C ILE A 453 4.73 9.65 10.54
N ILE A 454 5.38 9.89 11.67
CA ILE A 454 6.16 8.89 12.42
C ILE A 454 5.46 8.71 13.75
N ILE A 455 5.03 7.49 14.05
CA ILE A 455 4.24 7.20 15.24
C ILE A 455 4.94 6.11 16.02
N HIS A 456 5.29 6.39 17.26
CA HIS A 456 5.63 5.34 18.22
C HIS A 456 4.36 5.00 19.00
N GLY A 457 4.07 3.71 19.22
CA GLY A 457 2.90 3.34 20.03
C GLY A 457 2.54 1.87 19.96
N PRO A 458 1.36 1.49 20.48
CA PRO A 458 0.94 0.10 20.53
C PRO A 458 0.71 -0.48 19.13
N GLU A 459 0.82 -1.80 19.03
CA GLU A 459 0.68 -2.56 17.79
C GLU A 459 -0.59 -2.19 16.99
N ILE A 460 -1.72 -1.97 17.67
CA ILE A 460 -2.99 -1.62 17.01
C ILE A 460 -2.92 -0.34 16.15
N VAL A 461 -2.02 0.58 16.48
CA VAL A 461 -1.75 1.79 15.68
C VAL A 461 -0.64 1.51 14.67
N VAL A 462 0.45 0.90 15.13
CA VAL A 462 1.66 0.65 14.31
C VAL A 462 1.34 -0.26 13.12
N SER A 463 0.56 -1.32 13.31
CA SER A 463 0.12 -2.26 12.26
C SER A 463 -0.74 -1.63 11.16
N LYS A 464 -1.26 -0.41 11.36
CA LYS A 464 -2.01 0.34 10.35
C LYS A 464 -1.15 1.33 9.57
N CYS A 465 0.13 1.48 9.93
CA CYS A 465 1.07 2.30 9.17
C CYS A 465 1.55 1.57 7.91
N GLU A 466 1.93 2.33 6.88
CA GLU A 466 2.39 1.78 5.60
C GLU A 466 3.76 1.10 5.72
N LYS A 467 4.63 1.62 6.57
CA LYS A 467 5.87 0.96 6.95
C LYS A 467 5.94 0.86 8.48
N ILE A 468 6.63 -0.15 8.95
CA ILE A 468 6.81 -0.46 10.36
C ILE A 468 8.30 -0.60 10.61
N VAL A 469 8.75 -0.12 11.77
CA VAL A 469 10.07 -0.37 12.32
C VAL A 469 9.87 -1.07 13.64
N THR A 470 10.41 -2.27 13.76
CA THR A 470 10.44 -3.03 15.02
C THR A 470 11.82 -2.87 15.63
N ILE A 471 11.89 -2.52 16.91
CA ILE A 471 13.15 -2.38 17.64
C ILE A 471 13.11 -3.34 18.84
N THR A 472 14.01 -4.33 18.84
CA THR A 472 14.13 -5.39 19.85
C THR A 472 15.52 -5.39 20.46
N GLY A 473 15.68 -4.70 21.58
CA GLY A 473 17.01 -4.44 22.13
C GLY A 473 17.86 -3.73 21.08
N LYS A 474 19.00 -4.33 20.67
CA LYS A 474 19.87 -3.76 19.63
C LYS A 474 19.42 -4.07 18.19
N LYS A 475 18.56 -5.07 17.96
CA LYS A 475 18.15 -5.41 16.60
C LYS A 475 17.02 -4.46 16.17
N ALA A 476 17.10 -3.94 14.95
CA ALA A 476 15.99 -3.24 14.32
C ALA A 476 15.69 -3.88 12.97
N ASP A 477 14.41 -3.95 12.63
CA ASP A 477 13.96 -4.40 11.32
C ASP A 477 12.86 -3.46 10.81
N SER A 478 12.67 -3.43 9.50
CA SER A 478 11.71 -2.54 8.85
C SER A 478 11.10 -3.15 7.61
N GLY A 479 9.87 -2.76 7.34
CA GLY A 479 9.13 -3.19 6.15
C GLY A 479 7.66 -2.87 6.24
N THR A 480 6.88 -3.33 5.27
CA THR A 480 5.43 -3.47 5.46
C THR A 480 5.13 -4.60 6.45
N MET A 481 3.92 -4.62 7.00
CA MET A 481 3.45 -5.74 7.84
C MET A 481 3.63 -7.10 7.12
N LYS A 482 3.30 -7.15 5.83
CA LYS A 482 3.46 -8.35 5.00
C LYS A 482 4.93 -8.75 4.83
N GLU A 483 5.82 -7.79 4.57
CA GLU A 483 7.26 -8.04 4.45
C GLU A 483 7.86 -8.60 5.75
N LEU A 484 7.48 -8.04 6.90
CA LEU A 484 7.97 -8.49 8.20
C LEU A 484 7.46 -9.90 8.53
N ILE A 485 6.15 -10.17 8.39
CA ILE A 485 5.57 -11.50 8.62
C ILE A 485 6.20 -12.56 7.71
N LYS A 486 6.50 -12.22 6.44
CA LYS A 486 7.15 -13.15 5.50
C LYS A 486 8.55 -13.60 5.93
N LYS A 487 9.21 -12.90 6.86
CA LYS A 487 10.50 -13.31 7.43
C LYS A 487 10.36 -14.43 8.44
N ILE A 488 9.17 -14.61 9.01
CA ILE A 488 8.85 -15.80 9.82
C ILE A 488 8.71 -16.99 8.86
N PRO A 489 9.25 -18.17 9.22
CA PRO A 489 9.04 -19.41 8.50
C PRO A 489 7.57 -19.65 8.08
N GLN A 490 7.38 -20.35 6.95
CA GLN A 490 6.05 -20.62 6.38
C GLN A 490 5.22 -19.35 6.14
N SER A 491 5.88 -18.23 5.82
CA SER A 491 5.23 -16.93 5.64
C SER A 491 4.36 -16.52 6.83
N GLY A 492 4.86 -16.80 8.04
CA GLY A 492 4.23 -16.45 9.31
C GLY A 492 2.97 -17.21 9.66
N GLU A 493 2.81 -18.45 9.19
CA GLU A 493 1.80 -19.36 9.71
C GLU A 493 2.27 -19.93 11.04
N LEU A 494 1.43 -19.81 12.07
CA LEU A 494 1.69 -20.26 13.43
C LEU A 494 0.63 -21.25 13.85
N ILE A 495 1.01 -22.14 14.76
CA ILE A 495 0.09 -23.10 15.37
C ILE A 495 0.02 -22.80 16.87
N SER A 496 -1.17 -22.57 17.38
CA SER A 496 -1.44 -22.62 18.82
C SER A 496 -2.06 -23.95 19.15
N ILE A 497 -1.60 -24.60 20.21
CA ILE A 497 -2.21 -25.82 20.74
C ILE A 497 -2.57 -25.61 22.21
N GLU A 498 -3.68 -26.22 22.61
CA GLU A 498 -4.12 -26.33 23.99
C GLU A 498 -4.29 -27.80 24.35
N LEU A 499 -3.73 -28.19 25.48
CA LEU A 499 -3.62 -29.56 25.95
C LEU A 499 -4.42 -29.73 27.24
N ASN A 500 -5.03 -30.90 27.40
CA ASN A 500 -5.76 -31.28 28.60
C ASN A 500 -5.01 -32.37 29.35
N TYR A 501 -4.36 -32.01 30.45
CA TYR A 501 -3.55 -32.90 31.29
C TYR A 501 -2.55 -33.79 30.50
N PRO A 502 -1.65 -33.20 29.70
CA PRO A 502 -0.65 -33.98 28.96
C PRO A 502 0.28 -34.71 29.94
N ASN A 503 0.71 -35.92 29.59
CA ASN A 503 1.71 -36.63 30.36
C ASN A 503 3.12 -36.08 30.03
N GLN A 504 4.10 -36.34 30.91
CA GLN A 504 5.45 -35.79 30.74
C GLN A 504 6.14 -36.33 29.47
N LYS A 505 5.89 -37.58 29.10
CA LYS A 505 6.49 -38.21 27.91
C LYS A 505 6.04 -37.51 26.63
N ASP A 506 4.75 -37.19 26.50
CA ASP A 506 4.20 -36.48 25.34
C ASP A 506 4.79 -35.06 25.24
N LEU A 507 5.00 -34.39 26.39
CA LEU A 507 5.65 -33.07 26.43
C LEU A 507 7.13 -33.15 26.01
N ASP A 508 7.85 -34.17 26.45
CA ASP A 508 9.24 -34.39 26.04
C ASP A 508 9.32 -34.67 24.53
N GLU A 509 8.39 -35.45 23.97
CA GLU A 509 8.28 -35.69 22.52
C GLU A 509 7.96 -34.39 21.76
N LEU A 510 7.08 -33.53 22.29
CA LEU A 510 6.80 -32.22 21.70
C LEU A 510 8.06 -31.35 21.64
N HIS A 511 8.83 -31.27 22.73
CA HIS A 511 10.05 -30.46 22.80
C HIS A 511 11.19 -30.99 21.91
N GLN A 512 11.14 -32.26 21.50
CA GLN A 512 12.09 -32.86 20.56
C GLN A 512 11.76 -32.57 19.08
N ILE A 513 10.64 -31.92 18.76
CA ILE A 513 10.29 -31.58 17.38
C ILE A 513 11.20 -30.47 16.86
N GLU A 514 12.24 -30.84 16.10
CA GLU A 514 13.17 -29.89 15.48
C GLU A 514 12.52 -29.03 14.39
N SER A 515 11.42 -29.50 13.80
CA SER A 515 10.68 -28.82 12.73
C SER A 515 9.82 -27.65 13.20
N ALA A 516 9.90 -27.27 14.47
CA ALA A 516 9.26 -26.07 15.02
C ALA A 516 10.16 -25.35 16.04
N ILE A 517 9.94 -24.06 16.24
CA ILE A 517 10.34 -23.37 17.47
C ILE A 517 9.10 -23.35 18.36
N ILE A 518 9.23 -23.81 19.60
CA ILE A 518 8.09 -24.01 20.51
C ILE A 518 8.22 -23.06 21.70
N ILE A 519 7.15 -22.35 21.99
CA ILE A 519 7.03 -21.46 23.14
C ILE A 519 5.90 -21.96 24.02
N GLU A 520 6.17 -22.14 25.29
CA GLU A 520 5.15 -22.42 26.30
C GLU A 520 4.52 -21.10 26.76
N GLU A 521 3.24 -20.91 26.44
CA GLU A 521 2.47 -19.73 26.86
C GLU A 521 1.80 -19.94 28.22
N ARG A 522 1.34 -21.19 28.48
CA ARG A 522 0.80 -21.62 29.77
C ARG A 522 1.36 -22.98 30.11
N LYS A 523 1.90 -23.09 31.32
CA LYS A 523 2.63 -24.27 31.77
C LYS A 523 1.81 -25.54 31.58
N ASN A 524 2.34 -26.50 30.80
CA ASN A 524 1.71 -27.80 30.50
C ASN A 524 0.31 -27.70 29.87
N GLU A 525 -0.10 -26.54 29.36
CA GLU A 525 -1.47 -26.32 28.89
C GLU A 525 -1.50 -25.69 27.50
N LYS A 526 -0.68 -24.66 27.22
CA LYS A 526 -0.77 -23.91 25.97
C LYS A 526 0.59 -23.65 25.38
N TYR A 527 0.74 -24.02 24.11
CA TYR A 527 1.97 -23.84 23.36
C TYR A 527 1.72 -23.11 22.05
N LYS A 528 2.64 -22.25 21.67
CA LYS A 528 2.73 -21.59 20.37
C LYS A 528 3.91 -22.16 19.61
N LEU A 529 3.69 -22.52 18.36
CA LEU A 529 4.69 -23.15 17.50
C LEU A 529 4.92 -22.32 16.25
N PHE A 530 6.20 -22.10 15.95
CA PHE A 530 6.69 -21.50 14.70
C PHE A 530 7.19 -22.63 13.79
N PRO A 531 6.36 -23.12 12.86
CA PRO A 531 6.70 -24.23 11.98
C PRO A 531 7.86 -23.86 11.04
N LYS A 532 8.88 -24.72 10.94
CA LYS A 532 9.96 -24.63 9.94
C LYS A 532 9.60 -25.38 8.65
N GLU A 533 8.69 -26.35 8.73
CA GLU A 533 8.15 -27.14 7.61
C GLU A 533 6.66 -26.82 7.35
N ASP A 534 6.03 -27.47 6.38
CA ASP A 534 4.59 -27.34 6.13
C ASP A 534 3.76 -27.51 7.42
N PRO A 535 2.96 -26.49 7.82
CA PRO A 535 2.18 -26.53 9.05
C PRO A 535 1.23 -27.73 9.14
N ILE A 536 0.72 -28.23 8.02
CA ILE A 536 -0.19 -29.38 8.00
C ILE A 536 0.53 -30.65 8.47
N ASN A 537 1.78 -30.84 8.06
CA ASN A 537 2.57 -32.00 8.48
C ASN A 537 2.94 -31.90 9.97
N LEU A 538 3.24 -30.70 10.46
CA LEU A 538 3.46 -30.49 11.88
C LEU A 538 2.20 -30.77 12.71
N ILE A 539 1.02 -30.33 12.26
CA ILE A 539 -0.26 -30.63 12.91
C ILE A 539 -0.49 -32.15 12.99
N LYS A 540 -0.20 -32.90 11.93
CA LYS A 540 -0.31 -34.38 11.95
C LYS A 540 0.60 -35.00 13.02
N LYS A 541 1.83 -34.51 13.17
CA LYS A 541 2.76 -34.95 14.22
C LYS A 541 2.20 -34.66 15.63
N ILE A 542 1.68 -33.45 15.84
CA ILE A 542 1.07 -33.05 17.13
C ILE A 542 -0.14 -33.94 17.47
N ILE A 543 -1.01 -34.21 16.49
CA ILE A 543 -2.16 -35.10 16.69
C ILE A 543 -1.70 -36.53 17.03
N HIS A 544 -0.60 -36.99 16.45
CA HIS A 544 -0.05 -38.30 16.76
C HIS A 544 0.48 -38.38 18.21
N ILE A 545 1.15 -37.32 18.68
CA ILE A 545 1.71 -37.25 20.04
C ILE A 545 0.59 -37.16 21.08
N PHE A 546 -0.32 -36.20 20.95
CA PHE A 546 -1.28 -35.89 22.00
C PHE A 546 -2.63 -36.59 21.83
N GLY A 547 -3.03 -36.95 20.61
CA GLY A 547 -4.31 -37.60 20.31
C GLY A 547 -5.49 -37.01 21.09
N PRO A 548 -6.10 -37.76 22.04
CA PRO A 548 -7.22 -37.29 22.85
C PRO A 548 -6.88 -36.18 23.85
N ASN A 549 -5.61 -35.99 24.21
CA ASN A 549 -5.15 -34.93 25.12
C ASN A 549 -5.04 -33.56 24.43
N LEU A 550 -5.14 -33.51 23.10
CA LEU A 550 -5.20 -32.25 22.35
C LEU A 550 -6.61 -31.65 22.45
N GLN A 551 -6.79 -30.68 23.32
CA GLN A 551 -8.08 -30.02 23.52
C GLN A 551 -8.45 -29.15 22.31
N SER A 552 -7.50 -28.36 21.81
CA SER A 552 -7.70 -27.54 20.63
C SER A 552 -6.39 -27.28 19.91
N PHE A 553 -6.47 -27.04 18.60
CA PHE A 553 -5.38 -26.43 17.87
C PHE A 553 -5.94 -25.37 16.92
N ARG A 554 -5.10 -24.39 16.59
CA ARG A 554 -5.46 -23.31 15.68
C ARG A 554 -4.27 -22.97 14.79
N LEU A 555 -4.47 -23.06 13.48
CA LEU A 555 -3.59 -22.46 12.49
C LEU A 555 -4.00 -21.00 12.28
N TYR A 556 -3.06 -20.07 12.39
CA TYR A 556 -3.34 -18.64 12.20
C TYR A 556 -2.11 -17.89 11.68
N LYS A 557 -2.30 -16.66 11.19
CA LYS A 557 -1.21 -15.80 10.71
C LYS A 557 -0.65 -14.95 11.84
N ALA A 558 0.66 -14.81 11.88
CA ALA A 558 1.39 -14.03 12.85
C ALA A 558 1.01 -12.54 12.84
N SER A 559 1.02 -11.96 14.03
CA SER A 559 0.92 -10.54 14.35
C SER A 559 2.32 -9.89 14.39
N LEU A 560 2.40 -8.57 14.61
CA LEU A 560 3.70 -7.91 14.79
C LEU A 560 4.35 -8.33 16.10
N HIS A 561 3.55 -8.53 17.15
CA HIS A 561 4.08 -8.99 18.42
C HIS A 561 4.76 -10.36 18.27
N GLU A 562 4.16 -11.28 17.52
CA GLU A 562 4.74 -12.61 17.25
C GLU A 562 5.96 -12.55 16.35
N PHE A 563 6.01 -11.60 15.40
CA PHE A 563 7.22 -11.32 14.64
C PHE A 563 8.36 -10.83 15.55
N VAL A 564 8.04 -9.93 16.47
CA VAL A 564 9.00 -9.41 17.46
C VAL A 564 9.49 -10.50 18.41
N GLU A 565 8.58 -11.38 18.85
CA GLU A 565 8.91 -12.57 19.65
C GLU A 565 9.85 -13.50 18.88
N PHE A 566 9.56 -13.77 17.61
CA PHE A 566 10.43 -14.56 16.72
C PHE A 566 11.84 -13.95 16.56
N LEU A 567 11.96 -12.63 16.41
CA LEU A 567 13.26 -11.95 16.31
C LEU A 567 14.14 -12.07 17.58
N ARG A 568 13.53 -12.36 18.74
CA ARG A 568 14.25 -12.60 19.99
C ARG A 568 14.77 -14.03 20.10
N LEU A 569 14.08 -14.97 19.46
CA LEU A 569 14.40 -16.40 19.49
C LEU A 569 15.39 -16.81 18.39
N SER A 570 15.50 -15.99 17.35
CA SER A 570 16.49 -16.11 16.26
C SER A 570 17.70 -15.22 16.47
#